data_AF-A0AAU7JRJ0-F1
#
_entry.id   AF-A0AAU7JRJ0-F1
#
_cell.length_a   1.000
_cell.length_b   1.000
_cell.length_c   1.000
_cell.angle_alpha   90.00
_cell.angle_beta   90.00
_cell.angle_gamma   90.00
#
_symmetry.space_group_name_H-M   'P 1'
#
loop_
_entity.id
_entity.type
_entity.pdbx_description
1 polymer ?
#
loop_
_entity_poly.entity_id
_entity_poly.type
_entity_poly.pdbx_seq_one_letter_code
_entity_poly.pdbx_strand_id
1 'polypeptide(L)' 'MTEFHTEITRRASRAVQSLRIAQESGDDYLASVREAELENLARLADEHGLRIPDLARFNAA' A
#
# COMPACT_ATOMS: atom_id res chain seq x y z
N MET A 1 7.56 14.25 11.63
CA MET A 1 7.20 13.41 10.48
C MET A 1 8.32 13.54 9.46
N THR A 2 8.95 12.45 9.04
CA THR A 2 10.09 12.47 8.10
C THR A 2 9.62 12.48 6.65
N GLU A 3 10.51 12.87 5.72
CA GLU A 3 10.24 12.79 4.27
C GLU A 3 9.86 11.36 3.85
N PHE A 4 10.58 10.38 4.36
CA PHE A 4 10.28 8.96 4.15
C PHE A 4 8.87 8.58 4.61
N HIS A 5 8.47 8.97 5.84
CA HIS A 5 7.12 8.70 6.34
C HIS A 5 6.04 9.32 5.45
N THR A 6 6.24 10.58 5.03
CA THR A 6 5.32 11.27 4.12
C THR A 6 5.19 10.55 2.79
N GLU A 7 6.31 10.10 2.22
CA GLU A 7 6.33 9.45 0.92
C GLU A 7 5.65 8.06 0.96
N ILE A 8 5.94 7.24 1.97
CA ILE A 8 5.28 5.93 2.11
C ILE A 8 3.77 6.11 2.32
N THR A 9 3.36 7.07 3.15
CA THR A 9 1.93 7.35 3.37
C THR A 9 1.24 7.75 2.07
N ARG A 10 1.88 8.64 1.29
CA ARG A 10 1.35 9.10 0.00
C ARG A 10 1.23 7.96 -1.01
N ARG A 11 2.24 7.08 -1.08
CA ARG A 11 2.23 5.92 -1.99
C ARG A 11 1.17 4.90 -1.58
N ALA A 12 1.07 4.58 -0.29
CA ALA A 12 0.06 3.67 0.23
C ALA A 12 -1.37 4.15 -0.11
N SER A 13 -1.68 5.41 0.17
CA SER A 13 -2.99 5.99 -0.11
C SER A 13 -3.35 5.92 -1.62
N ARG A 14 -2.39 6.22 -2.50
CA ARG A 14 -2.57 6.11 -3.96
C ARG A 14 -2.78 4.67 -4.41
N ALA A 15 -2.00 3.73 -3.89
CA ALA A 15 -2.11 2.33 -4.26
C ALA A 15 -3.43 1.72 -3.76
N VAL A 16 -3.90 2.07 -2.55
CA VAL A 16 -5.22 1.67 -2.03
C VAL A 16 -6.35 2.19 -2.91
N GLN A 17 -6.30 3.47 -3.30
CA GLN A 17 -7.31 4.04 -4.20
C GLN A 17 -7.30 3.34 -5.57
N SER A 18 -6.12 3.11 -6.13
CA SER A 18 -5.98 2.41 -7.41
C SER A 18 -6.45 0.96 -7.34
N LEU A 19 -6.20 0.26 -6.23
CA LEU A 19 -6.68 -1.11 -6.01
C LEU A 19 -8.20 -1.15 -5.99
N ARG A 20 -8.85 -0.23 -5.26
CA ARG A 20 -10.31 -0.16 -5.22
C ARG A 20 -10.89 0.04 -6.62
N ILE A 21 -10.33 0.98 -7.38
CA ILE A 21 -10.79 1.26 -8.76
C ILE A 21 -10.62 0.01 -9.64
N ALA A 22 -9.47 -0.67 -9.55
CA ALA A 22 -9.20 -1.89 -10.32
C ALA A 22 -10.21 -3.01 -10.00
N GLN A 23 -10.52 -3.20 -8.71
CA GLN A 23 -11.52 -4.17 -8.25
C GLN A 23 -12.93 -3.80 -8.74
N GLU A 24 -13.31 -2.53 -8.67
CA GLU A 24 -14.60 -2.03 -9.15
C GLU A 24 -14.76 -2.15 -10.68
N SER A 25 -13.66 -2.01 -11.43
CA SER A 25 -13.65 -2.12 -12.89
C SER A 25 -13.45 -3.54 -13.43
N GLY A 26 -13.18 -4.53 -12.57
CA GLY A 26 -12.83 -5.89 -12.98
C GLY A 26 -11.47 -5.99 -13.67
N ASP A 27 -10.53 -5.08 -13.37
CA ASP A 27 -9.15 -5.14 -13.85
C ASP A 27 -8.30 -5.98 -12.89
N ASP A 28 -8.40 -7.30 -13.03
CA ASP A 28 -7.72 -8.28 -12.17
C ASP A 28 -6.19 -8.12 -12.19
N TYR A 29 -5.63 -7.74 -13.35
CA TYR A 29 -4.20 -7.52 -13.48
C TYR A 29 -3.76 -6.32 -12.65
N LEU A 30 -4.40 -5.17 -12.81
CA LEU A 30 -4.07 -3.98 -12.03
C LEU A 30 -4.32 -4.20 -10.53
N ALA A 31 -5.37 -4.93 -10.17
CA ALA A 31 -5.63 -5.30 -8.78
C ALA A 31 -4.44 -6.09 -8.18
N SER A 32 -3.98 -7.14 -8.86
CA SER A 32 -2.83 -7.94 -8.40
C SER A 32 -1.54 -7.12 -8.26
N VAL A 33 -1.30 -6.20 -9.21
CA VAL A 33 -0.13 -5.31 -9.16
C VAL A 33 -0.18 -4.39 -7.94
N ARG A 34 -1.37 -3.84 -7.61
CA ARG A 34 -1.52 -2.94 -6.47
C ARG A 34 -1.48 -3.66 -5.13
N GLU A 35 -1.99 -4.88 -5.04
CA GLU A 35 -1.84 -5.72 -3.85
C GLU A 35 -0.37 -5.99 -3.56
N ALA A 36 0.41 -6.41 -4.56
CA ALA A 36 1.85 -6.64 -4.40
C ALA A 36 2.63 -5.36 -4.03
N GLU A 37 2.25 -4.20 -4.59
CA GLU A 37 2.84 -2.92 -4.18
C GLU A 37 2.54 -2.60 -2.71
N LEU A 38 1.31 -2.81 -2.26
CA LEU A 38 0.88 -2.54 -0.88
C LEU A 38 1.58 -3.47 0.13
N GLU A 39 1.76 -4.75 -0.19
CA GLU A 39 2.55 -5.69 0.62
C GLU A 39 4.02 -5.24 0.74
N ASN A 40 4.62 -4.78 -0.36
CA ASN A 40 5.98 -4.26 -0.33
C ASN A 40 6.11 -2.98 0.49
N LEU A 41 5.15 -2.06 0.37
CA LEU A 41 5.11 -0.85 1.20
C LEU A 41 4.91 -1.17 2.67
N ALA A 42 4.08 -2.17 2.99
CA ALA A 42 3.82 -2.61 4.36
C ALA A 42 5.09 -3.15 5.02
N ARG A 43 5.82 -4.03 4.32
CA ARG A 43 7.13 -4.54 4.76
C ARG A 43 8.14 -3.41 4.97
N LEU A 44 8.23 -2.48 4.02
CA LEU A 44 9.12 -1.33 4.10
C LEU A 44 8.75 -0.39 5.25
N ALA A 45 7.45 -0.22 5.55
CA ALA A 45 7.01 0.55 6.71
C ALA A 45 7.43 -0.13 8.02
N ASP A 46 7.26 -1.46 8.12
CA ASP A 46 7.62 -2.26 9.29
C ASP A 46 9.13 -2.26 9.56
N GLU A 47 9.96 -2.44 8.54
CA GLU A 47 11.43 -2.35 8.61
C GLU A 47 11.91 -1.01 9.20
N HIS A 48 11.13 0.06 9.03
CA HIS A 48 11.42 1.39 9.54
C HIS A 48 10.61 1.76 10.81
N GLY A 49 9.87 0.81 11.39
CA GLY A 49 9.07 1.01 12.60
C GLY A 49 7.88 1.96 12.41
N LEU A 50 7.39 2.11 11.17
CA LEU A 50 6.29 2.99 10.84
C LEU A 50 4.95 2.24 10.88
N ARG A 51 3.95 2.84 11.53
CA ARG A 51 2.57 2.36 11.50
C ARG A 51 1.75 3.22 10.56
N ILE A 52 1.37 2.66 9.41
CA ILE A 52 0.56 3.34 8.40
C ILE A 52 -0.78 2.62 8.31
N PRO A 53 -1.90 3.28 8.67
CA PRO A 53 -3.23 2.63 8.71
C PRO A 53 -3.63 1.95 7.40
N ASP A 54 -3.33 2.58 6.26
CA ASP A 54 -3.64 2.05 4.92
C ASP A 54 -2.93 0.73 4.60
N LEU A 55 -1.81 0.46 5.29
CA LEU A 55 -0.99 -0.73 5.12
C LEU A 55 -1.28 -1.83 6.14
N ALA A 56 -2.13 -1.58 7.15
CA ALA A 56 -2.34 -2.50 8.26
C ALA A 56 -2.85 -3.89 7.83
N ARG A 57 -3.61 -3.95 6.72
CA ARG A 57 -4.12 -5.21 6.14
C ARG A 57 -3.13 -5.95 5.23
N PHE A 58 -1.99 -5.32 4.93
CA PHE A 58 -0.98 -5.80 3.97
C PHE A 58 0.34 -6.17 4.64
N ASN A 59 0.43 -6.04 5.97
CA ASN A 59 1.51 -6.67 6.72
C ASN A 59 1.33 -8.19 6.60
N ALA A 60 2.28 -8.86 5.95
CA ALA A 60 2.35 -10.32 5.97
C ALA A 60 2.44 -10.79 7.42
N ALA A 61 1.63 -11.79 7.77
CA ALA A 61 1.60 -12.42 9.09
C ALA A 61 2.94 -13.11 9.44
#